data_AF-A0A8S3XTG9-F1
#
_entry.id   AF-A0A8S3XTG9-F1
#
_cell.length_a   1.000
_cell.length_b   1.000
_cell.length_c   1.000
_cell.angle_alpha   90.00
_cell.angle_beta   90.00
_cell.angle_gamma   90.00
#
_symmetry.space_group_name_H-M   'P 1'
#
loop_
_entity.id
_entity.type
_entity.pdbx_description
1 polymer ?
#
loop_
_entity_poly.entity_id
_entity_poly.type
_entity_poly.pdbx_seq_one_letter_code
_entity_poly.pdbx_strand_id
1 'polypeptide(L)'
;MRHYSDDIPDVSLSEIRMALQHLKNGRAPGEDGITAELLKAGGTPVLEVLQKLLNSVLHGGTTLACVPSSVGDQSEEGFLSKCQS
;
A
#
# COMPACT_ATOMS: atom_id res chain seq x y z
N MET A 1 -14.06 5.33 27.41
CA MET A 1 -14.37 5.60 25.99
C MET A 1 -13.03 5.92 25.31
N ARG A 2 -12.48 5.07 24.45
CA ARG A 2 -11.23 5.42 23.74
C ARG A 2 -11.62 6.29 22.57
N HIS A 3 -11.15 7.54 22.56
CA HIS A 3 -11.13 8.36 21.37
C HIS A 3 -10.09 7.73 20.44
N TYR A 4 -10.56 7.05 19.40
CA TYR A 4 -9.72 6.78 18.24
C TYR A 4 -9.77 8.07 17.44
N SER A 5 -8.70 8.85 17.48
CA SER A 5 -8.52 9.93 16.51
C SER A 5 -8.60 9.29 15.12
N ASP A 6 -9.32 9.93 14.19
CA ASP A 6 -9.60 9.42 12.84
C ASP A 6 -8.36 9.33 11.92
N ASP A 7 -7.16 9.38 12.49
CA ASP A 7 -5.88 9.30 11.79
C ASP A 7 -5.36 7.85 11.82
N ILE A 8 -5.24 7.24 10.64
CA ILE A 8 -4.58 5.93 10.49
C ILE A 8 -3.09 6.11 10.80
N PRO A 9 -2.51 5.38 11.77
CA PRO A 9 -1.10 5.53 12.11
C PRO A 9 -0.20 4.94 11.02
N ASP A 10 1.00 5.50 10.89
CA ASP A 10 2.07 4.97 10.04
C ASP A 10 2.46 3.54 10.45
N VAL A 11 2.75 2.71 9.45
CA VAL A 11 3.26 1.35 9.66
C VAL A 11 4.70 1.40 10.17
N SER A 12 4.98 0.65 11.23
CA SER A 12 6.31 0.52 11.83
C SER A 12 7.14 -0.61 11.20
N LEU A 13 8.47 -0.48 11.23
CA LEU A 13 9.39 -1.53 10.77
C LEU A 13 9.20 -2.87 11.53
N SER A 14 8.81 -2.81 12.80
CA SER A 14 8.51 -4.00 13.61
C SER A 14 7.29 -4.74 13.11
N GLU A 15 6.22 -4.04 12.73
CA GLU A 15 5.01 -4.67 12.19
C GLU A 15 5.31 -5.37 10.87
N ILE A 16 6.06 -4.72 9.98
CA ILE A 16 6.47 -5.30 8.70
C ILE A 16 7.34 -6.54 8.93
N ARG A 17 8.30 -6.46 9.86
CA ARG A 17 9.15 -7.60 10.19
C ARG A 17 8.33 -8.78 10.71
N MET A 18 7.39 -8.53 11.63
CA MET A 18 6.51 -9.58 12.14
C MET A 18 5.64 -10.16 11.03
N ALA A 19 5.06 -9.32 10.16
CA ALA A 19 4.26 -9.77 9.03
C ALA A 19 5.07 -10.66 8.07
N LEU A 20 6.31 -10.26 7.73
CA LEU A 20 7.21 -11.06 6.90
C LEU A 20 7.51 -12.41 7.56
N GLN A 21 7.75 -12.46 8.87
CA GLN A 21 7.99 -13.73 9.57
C GLN A 21 6.80 -14.69 9.49
N HIS A 22 5.57 -14.16 9.49
CA HIS A 22 4.35 -14.96 9.36
C HIS A 22 4.08 -15.46 7.93
N LEU A 23 4.78 -14.97 6.91
CA LEU A 23 4.65 -15.49 5.54
C LEU A 23 5.12 -16.95 5.47
N LYS A 24 4.38 -17.79 4.74
CA LYS A 24 4.76 -19.19 4.53
C LYS A 24 5.81 -19.31 3.42
N ASN A 25 6.83 -20.11 3.68
CA ASN A 25 7.83 -20.45 2.67
C ASN A 25 7.29 -21.48 1.66
N GLY A 26 7.93 -21.60 0.49
CA GLY A 26 7.57 -22.54 -0.57
C GLY A 26 6.28 -22.16 -1.32
N ARG A 27 5.86 -20.89 -1.21
CA ARG A 27 4.80 -20.34 -2.05
C ARG A 27 5.41 -19.91 -3.39
N ALA A 28 4.66 -20.12 -4.48
CA ALA A 28 5.05 -19.61 -5.78
C ALA A 28 5.20 -18.08 -5.71
N PRO A 29 6.21 -17.50 -6.38
CA PRO A 29 6.34 -16.05 -6.48
C PRO A 29 5.12 -15.43 -7.16
N GLY A 30 4.90 -14.13 -6.93
CA GLY A 30 3.94 -13.34 -7.69
C GLY A 30 4.42 -13.06 -9.11
N GLU A 31 3.69 -12.21 -9.84
CA GLU A 31 4.08 -11.72 -11.17
C GLU A 31 5.44 -11.00 -11.16
N ASP A 32 5.82 -10.43 -10.01
CA ASP A 32 7.11 -9.77 -9.78
C ASP A 32 8.30 -10.74 -9.67
N GLY A 33 8.04 -12.05 -9.57
CA GLY A 33 9.09 -13.06 -9.39
C GLY A 33 9.71 -13.08 -7.99
N ILE A 34 9.19 -12.30 -7.03
CA ILE A 34 9.77 -12.19 -5.69
C ILE A 34 9.11 -13.20 -4.75
N THR A 35 9.91 -14.07 -4.12
CA THR A 35 9.40 -15.04 -3.15
C THR A 35 9.41 -14.50 -1.73
N ALA A 36 8.64 -15.13 -0.83
CA ALA A 36 8.63 -14.78 0.59
C ALA A 36 10.01 -14.92 1.25
N GLU A 37 10.82 -15.88 0.79
CA GLU A 37 12.19 -16.10 1.26
C GLU A 37 13.11 -14.94 0.87
N LEU A 38 12.98 -14.41 -0.34
CA LEU A 38 13.74 -13.24 -0.80
C LEU A 38 13.39 -12.01 0.03
N LEU A 39 12.10 -11.78 0.30
CA LEU A 39 11.66 -10.68 1.16
C LEU A 39 12.21 -10.81 2.59
N LYS A 40 12.22 -12.02 3.15
CA LYS A 40 12.80 -12.30 4.48
C LYS A 40 14.32 -12.14 4.50
N ALA A 41 15.01 -12.58 3.44
CA ALA A 41 16.46 -12.54 3.32
C ALA A 41 17.00 -11.12 3.07
N GLY A 42 16.18 -10.23 2.50
CA GLY A 42 16.57 -8.87 2.15
C GLY A 42 16.92 -7.95 3.32
N GLY A 43 16.57 -8.31 4.55
CA GLY A 43 16.99 -7.60 5.76
C GLY A 43 16.46 -6.16 5.86
N THR A 44 17.20 -5.30 6.58
CA THR A 44 16.79 -3.92 6.87
C THR A 44 16.48 -3.07 5.62
N PRO A 45 17.28 -3.11 4.54
CA PRO A 45 16.99 -2.31 3.35
C PRO A 45 15.61 -2.60 2.75
N VAL A 46 15.20 -3.86 2.70
CA VAL A 46 13.88 -4.25 2.19
C VAL A 46 12.76 -3.78 3.12
N LEU A 47 12.96 -3.85 4.44
CA LEU A 47 11.99 -3.35 5.40
C LEU A 47 11.73 -1.84 5.25
N GLU A 48 12.79 -1.04 5.05
CA GLU A 48 12.67 0.41 4.88
C GLU A 48 11.93 0.79 3.59
N VAL A 49 12.21 0.06 2.50
CA VAL A 49 11.50 0.27 1.22
C VAL A 49 10.03 -0.12 1.34
N LEU A 50 9.74 -1.27 1.97
CA LEU A 50 8.36 -1.72 2.22
C LEU A 50 7.60 -0.73 3.11
N GLN A 51 8.24 -0.18 4.13
CA GLN A 51 7.62 0.81 5.02
C GLN A 51 7.22 2.06 4.25
N LYS A 52 8.15 2.63 3.47
CA LYS A 52 7.88 3.81 2.64
C LYS A 52 6.76 3.53 1.66
N LEU A 53 6.78 2.37 1.01
CA LEU A 53 5.75 1.97 0.06
C LEU A 53 4.37 1.87 0.71
N LEU A 54 4.27 1.12 1.82
CA LEU A 54 3.00 0.92 2.53
C LEU A 54 2.44 2.24 3.03
N ASN A 55 3.24 3.08 3.68
CA ASN A 55 2.78 4.38 4.17
C ASN A 55 2.40 5.32 3.01
N SER A 56 3.11 5.27 1.88
CA SER A 56 2.73 6.04 0.69
C SER A 56 1.37 5.61 0.14
N VAL A 57 1.08 4.31 0.12
CA VAL A 57 -0.21 3.78 -0.35
C VAL A 57 -1.34 4.11 0.63
N LEU A 58 -1.10 3.96 1.93
CA LEU A 58 -2.10 4.21 2.97
C LEU A 58 -2.56 5.67 3.01
N HIS A 59 -1.64 6.62 2.80
CA HIS A 59 -1.96 8.06 2.86
C HIS A 59 -2.26 8.67 1.48
N GLY A 60 -1.63 8.15 0.42
CA GLY A 60 -1.68 8.74 -0.92
C GLY A 60 -2.57 8.00 -1.91
N GLY A 61 -3.15 6.84 -1.54
CA GLY A 61 -4.02 6.03 -2.41
C GLY A 61 -3.37 5.58 -3.73
N THR A 62 -2.07 5.81 -3.91
CA THR A 62 -1.36 5.63 -5.18
C THR A 62 -0.57 4.33 -5.10
N THR A 63 -1.07 3.29 -5.78
CA THR A 63 -0.28 2.09 -6.05
C THR A 63 0.74 2.39 -7.15
N LEU A 64 2.00 1.97 -6.99
CA LEU A 64 3.08 2.27 -7.93
C LEU A 64 2.83 1.79 -9.39
N ALA A 65 1.85 0.92 -9.61
CA ALA A 65 1.42 0.49 -10.95
C ALA A 65 0.52 1.52 -11.66
N CYS A 66 -0.09 2.45 -10.91
CA CYS A 66 -0.88 3.54 -11.43
C CYS A 66 -0.11 4.85 -11.20
N VAL A 67 1.03 5.00 -11.88
CA VAL A 67 1.53 6.35 -12.19
C VAL A 67 0.69 6.85 -13.36
N PRO A 68 -0.32 7.72 -13.16
CA PRO A 68 -0.83 8.48 -14.26
C PRO A 68 0.35 9.33 -14.75
N SER A 69 0.77 9.11 -15.99
CA SER A 69 1.74 9.96 -16.69
C SER A 69 1.19 11.37 -16.94
N SER A 70 0.09 11.76 -16.30
CA SER A 70 -0.59 13.03 -16.45
C SER A 70 -1.09 13.51 -15.10
N VAL A 71 -0.48 14.61 -14.67
CA VAL A 71 -1.02 15.60 -13.74
C VAL A 71 -2.42 16.03 -14.23
N GLY A 72 -3.41 16.12 -13.32
CA GLY A 72 -4.81 16.52 -13.59
C GLY A 72 -5.77 15.35 -13.33
N ASP A 73 -6.81 15.43 -12.48
CA ASP A 73 -7.70 16.55 -12.18
C ASP A 73 -8.21 16.49 -10.74
N GLN A 74 -8.26 17.67 -10.11
CA GLN A 74 -9.21 17.96 -9.04
C GLN A 74 -10.49 18.46 -9.70
N SER A 75 -11.61 17.75 -9.57
CA SER A 75 -12.95 18.36 -9.44
C SER A 75 -13.99 17.30 -9.11
N GLU A 76 -14.50 17.33 -7.88
CA GLU A 76 -15.86 16.90 -7.56
C GLU A 76 -16.88 17.91 -8.13
N GLU A 77 -18.17 17.55 -8.05
CA GLU A 77 -19.39 18.34 -8.30
C GLU A 77 -19.91 18.39 -9.75
N GLY A 78 -20.87 17.52 -10.05
CA GLY A 78 -21.59 17.48 -11.33
C GLY A 78 -22.88 16.67 -11.28
N PHE A 79 -23.77 17.03 -10.36
CA PHE A 79 -25.21 16.75 -10.26
C PHE A 79 -25.87 15.83 -11.31
N LEU A 80 -26.60 14.83 -10.78
CA LEU A 80 -27.74 14.18 -11.44
C LEU A 80 -28.53 15.14 -12.34
N SER A 81 -28.59 14.89 -13.64
CA SER A 81 -29.76 15.28 -14.43
C SER A 81 -29.90 14.51 -15.74
N LYS A 82 -31.05 13.82 -15.81
CA LYS A 82 -31.88 13.51 -16.99
C LYS A 82 -31.36 12.51 -18.02
N CYS A 83 -31.90 11.29 -17.90
CA CYS A 83 -32.55 10.60 -19.02
C CYS A 83 -33.86 9.98 -18.53
N GLN A 84 -34.91 10.80 -18.41
CA GLN A 84 -36.26 10.34 -18.71
C GLN A 84 -36.54 10.77 -20.16
N SER A 85 -36.74 9.80 -21.04
CA SER A 85 -37.63 9.92 -22.19
C SER A 85 -38.10 8.54 -22.61
#